data_AF-A0AA97EXY9-F1
#
_entry.id   AF-A0AA97EXY9-F1
#
_cell.length_a   1.000
_cell.length_b   1.000
_cell.length_c   1.000
_cell.angle_alpha   90.00
_cell.angle_beta   90.00
_cell.angle_gamma   90.00
#
_symmetry.space_group_name_H-M   'P 1'
#
loop_
_entity.id
_entity.type
_entity.pdbx_description
1 polymer ?
#
loop_
_entity_poly.entity_id
_entity_poly.type
_entity_poly.pdbx_seq_one_letter_code
_entity_poly.pdbx_strand_id
1 'polypeptide(L)'
;MTKFYQIKGDAFIYYSIIKSYKPNKIIEIGSGFSSGFLLDVIEYEKNKPKITFIDPNPSRLKKLIKKKDSKNIEIYEKMIQDIKVSIFKDLNANDIIFIDSSHIAKSRSDILFSTLFPD
;
A
#
# COMPACT_ATOMS: atom_id res chain seq x y z
N MET A 1 -10.69 -18.95 5.21
CA MET A 1 -9.48 -19.68 5.64
C MET A 1 -8.29 -18.77 5.36
N THR A 2 -7.83 -18.07 6.40
CA THR A 2 -6.85 -16.98 6.33
C THR A 2 -5.49 -17.55 5.93
N LYS A 3 -5.00 -17.20 4.73
CA LYS A 3 -3.64 -17.54 4.32
C LYS A 3 -2.72 -16.58 5.07
N PHE A 4 -2.16 -17.03 6.20
CA PHE A 4 -1.09 -16.33 6.87
C PHE A 4 0.11 -16.25 5.92
N TYR A 5 0.23 -15.12 5.23
CA TYR A 5 1.42 -14.76 4.49
C TYR A 5 2.59 -14.78 5.47
N GLN A 6 3.65 -15.49 5.08
CA GLN A 6 4.89 -15.76 5.80
C GLN A 6 5.20 -14.69 6.86
N ILE A 7 5.17 -15.07 8.15
CA ILE A 7 5.44 -14.17 9.29
C ILE A 7 6.89 -13.68 9.17
N LYS A 8 7.05 -12.51 8.57
CA LYS A 8 8.24 -11.66 8.64
C LYS A 8 7.89 -10.46 9.52
N GLY A 9 8.83 -9.95 10.30
CA GLY A 9 8.60 -8.82 11.21
C GLY A 9 7.91 -7.63 10.53
N ASP A 10 8.21 -7.40 9.26
CA ASP A 10 7.65 -6.33 8.43
C ASP A 10 6.11 -6.40 8.31
N ALA A 11 5.54 -7.60 8.20
CA ALA A 11 4.09 -7.77 8.12
C ALA A 11 3.40 -7.41 9.44
N PHE A 12 4.02 -7.76 10.57
CA PHE A 12 3.50 -7.39 11.88
C PHE A 12 3.57 -5.88 12.09
N ILE A 13 4.68 -5.24 11.70
CA ILE A 13 4.82 -3.78 11.74
C ILE A 13 3.75 -3.11 10.87
N TYR A 14 3.56 -3.58 9.63
CA TYR A 14 2.56 -2.99 8.74
C TYR A 14 1.14 -3.13 9.30
N TYR A 15 0.80 -4.30 9.86
CA TYR A 15 -0.46 -4.50 10.59
C TYR A 15 -0.60 -3.53 11.77
N SER A 16 0.42 -3.42 12.63
CA SER A 16 0.40 -2.52 13.78
C SER A 16 0.21 -1.07 13.36
N ILE A 17 0.85 -0.61 12.29
CA ILE A 17 0.67 0.74 11.75
C ILE A 17 -0.78 0.93 11.29
N ILE A 18 -1.32 0.04 10.44
CA ILE A 18 -2.70 0.16 9.93
C ILE A 18 -3.70 0.17 11.08
N LYS A 19 -3.51 -0.71 12.08
CA LYS A 19 -4.39 -0.82 13.25
C LYS A 19 -4.35 0.42 14.13
N SER A 20 -3.16 0.93 14.42
CA SER A 20 -2.96 2.08 15.32
C SER A 20 -3.45 3.37 14.69
N TYR A 21 -3.12 3.60 13.42
CA TYR A 21 -3.38 4.87 12.75
C TYR A 21 -4.73 4.93 12.03
N LYS A 22 -5.32 3.78 11.69
CA LYS A 22 -6.61 3.67 10.97
C LYS A 22 -6.68 4.67 9.80
N PRO A 23 -5.74 4.57 8.84
CA PRO A 23 -5.61 5.53 7.75
C PRO A 23 -6.92 5.70 6.99
N ASN A 24 -7.14 6.90 6.45
CA ASN A 24 -8.21 7.17 5.49
C ASN A 24 -7.73 6.90 4.06
N LYS A 25 -6.42 7.03 3.80
CA LYS A 25 -5.77 6.73 2.52
C LYS A 25 -4.52 5.88 2.70
N ILE A 26 -4.34 4.94 1.78
CA ILE A 26 -3.12 4.13 1.67
C ILE A 26 -2.66 4.14 0.22
N ILE A 27 -1.42 4.55 -0.02
CA ILE A 27 -0.78 4.46 -1.34
C ILE A 27 0.30 3.39 -1.26
N GLU A 28 0.23 2.37 -2.10
CA GLU A 28 1.21 1.29 -2.16
C GLU A 28 1.95 1.31 -3.51
N ILE A 29 3.27 1.44 -3.46
CA ILE A 29 4.18 1.50 -4.62
C ILE A 29 4.91 0.16 -4.73
N GLY A 30 4.61 -0.57 -5.82
CA GLY A 30 4.93 -1.99 -5.99
C GLY A 30 3.82 -2.86 -5.39
N SER A 31 3.25 -3.77 -6.20
CA SER A 31 2.20 -4.68 -5.75
C SER A 31 2.69 -6.13 -5.69
N GLY A 32 2.22 -6.86 -4.69
CA GLY A 32 2.75 -8.19 -4.41
C GLY A 32 2.06 -8.91 -3.26
N PHE A 33 2.88 -9.51 -2.39
CA PHE A 33 2.39 -10.20 -1.21
C PHE A 33 1.88 -9.22 -0.15
N SER A 34 2.55 -8.07 0.02
CA SER A 34 2.13 -6.95 0.87
C SER A 34 0.71 -6.47 0.55
N SER A 35 0.37 -6.39 -0.73
CA SER A 35 -0.94 -5.90 -1.18
C SER A 35 -2.05 -6.84 -0.76
N GLY A 36 -1.84 -8.16 -0.92
CA GLY A 36 -2.78 -9.17 -0.46
C GLY A 36 -2.97 -9.13 1.06
N PHE A 37 -1.86 -8.96 1.80
CA PHE A 37 -1.89 -8.79 3.24
C PHE A 37 -2.66 -7.52 3.65
N LEU A 38 -2.43 -6.38 2.99
CA LEU A 38 -3.17 -5.14 3.22
C LEU A 38 -4.67 -5.36 3.06
N LEU A 39 -5.10 -6.01 1.97
CA LEU A 39 -6.52 -6.31 1.71
C LEU A 39 -7.13 -7.21 2.81
N ASP A 40 -6.37 -8.18 3.31
CA ASP A 40 -6.82 -9.03 4.43
C ASP A 40 -6.90 -8.22 5.75
N VAL A 41 -5.95 -7.32 6.01
CA VAL A 41 -5.90 -6.48 7.23
C VAL A 41 -7.06 -5.49 7.27
N ILE A 42 -7.33 -4.76 6.18
CA ILE A 42 -8.45 -3.80 6.16
C ILE A 42 -9.80 -4.53 6.29
N GLU A 43 -9.92 -5.74 5.72
CA GLU A 43 -11.11 -6.58 5.87
C GLU A 43 -11.28 -7.03 7.33
N TYR A 44 -10.20 -7.47 7.96
CA TYR A 44 -10.19 -7.91 9.35
C TYR A 44 -10.50 -6.78 10.35
N GLU A 45 -9.84 -5.63 10.21
CA GLU A 45 -10.04 -4.44 11.05
C GLU A 45 -11.34 -3.69 10.71
N LYS A 46 -12.08 -4.15 9.70
CA LYS A 46 -13.30 -3.51 9.16
C LYS A 46 -13.08 -2.04 8.79
N ASN A 47 -11.85 -1.68 8.43
CA ASN A 47 -11.51 -0.34 7.94
C ASN A 47 -11.75 -0.28 6.42
N LYS A 48 -12.07 0.90 5.89
CA LYS A 48 -12.35 1.12 4.47
C LYS A 48 -11.58 2.34 3.93
N PRO A 49 -10.24 2.33 3.99
CA PRO A 49 -9.46 3.41 3.40
C PRO A 49 -9.67 3.46 1.89
N LYS A 50 -9.41 4.63 1.28
CA LYS A 50 -9.11 4.70 -0.14
C LYS A 50 -7.72 4.14 -0.37
N ILE A 51 -7.58 3.20 -1.28
CA ILE A 51 -6.32 2.53 -1.54
C ILE A 51 -5.91 2.78 -2.98
N THR A 52 -4.67 3.17 -3.17
CA THR A 52 -4.08 3.37 -4.49
C THR A 52 -2.87 2.47 -4.64
N PHE A 53 -2.89 1.59 -5.62
CA PHE A 53 -1.72 0.76 -5.99
C PHE A 53 -1.04 1.36 -7.22
N ILE A 54 0.29 1.46 -7.19
CA ILE A 54 1.11 1.91 -8.32
C ILE A 54 2.09 0.79 -8.64
N ASP A 55 1.89 0.11 -9.76
CA ASP A 55 2.74 -1.01 -10.18
C ASP A 55 2.69 -1.17 -11.70
N PRO A 56 3.81 -1.25 -12.43
CA PRO A 56 3.80 -1.52 -13.87
C PRO A 56 3.24 -2.91 -14.25
N ASN A 57 3.16 -3.87 -13.32
CA ASN A 57 2.63 -5.21 -13.55
C ASN A 57 1.73 -5.72 -12.40
N PRO A 58 0.53 -5.14 -12.22
CA PRO A 58 -0.41 -5.48 -11.15
C PRO A 58 -1.24 -6.75 -11.46
N SER A 59 -0.77 -7.61 -12.36
CA SER A 59 -1.53 -8.78 -12.85
C SER A 59 -1.93 -9.73 -11.72
N ARG A 60 -1.08 -9.88 -10.70
CA ARG A 60 -1.39 -10.64 -9.49
C ARG A 60 -2.41 -9.93 -8.60
N LEU A 61 -2.21 -8.64 -8.33
CA LEU A 61 -3.11 -7.83 -7.52
C LEU A 61 -4.53 -7.83 -8.08
N LYS A 62 -4.68 -7.64 -9.40
CA LYS A 62 -5.98 -7.65 -10.09
C LYS A 62 -6.76 -8.96 -9.88
N LYS A 63 -6.07 -10.09 -9.68
CA LYS A 63 -6.70 -11.40 -9.37
C LYS A 63 -7.15 -11.53 -7.90
N LEU A 64 -6.59 -10.71 -7.00
CA LEU A 64 -6.87 -10.76 -5.57
C LEU A 64 -8.03 -9.84 -5.17
N ILE A 65 -8.19 -8.71 -5.87
CA ILE A 65 -9.24 -7.73 -5.60
C ILE A 65 -10.62 -8.34 -5.86
N LYS A 66 -11.48 -8.33 -4.84
CA LYS A 66 -12.87 -8.79 -4.97
C LYS A 66 -13.74 -7.63 -5.46
N LYS A 67 -14.88 -7.93 -6.08
CA LYS A 67 -15.86 -6.91 -6.54
C LYS A 67 -16.33 -5.95 -5.45
N LYS A 68 -16.31 -6.37 -4.18
CA LYS A 68 -16.68 -5.52 -3.04
C LYS A 68 -15.62 -4.45 -2.70
N ASP A 69 -14.36 -4.70 -3.07
CA ASP A 69 -13.23 -3.86 -2.71
C ASP A 69 -12.98 -2.78 -3.79
N SER A 70 -13.45 -3.00 -5.03
CA SER A 70 -13.16 -2.17 -6.19
C SER A 70 -13.64 -0.72 -6.09
N LYS A 71 -14.63 -0.40 -5.24
CA LYS A 71 -15.12 0.98 -5.07
C LYS A 71 -14.12 1.89 -4.38
N ASN A 72 -13.23 1.32 -3.56
CA ASN A 72 -12.25 2.07 -2.77
C ASN A 72 -10.81 1.86 -3.26
N ILE A 73 -10.61 1.09 -4.33
CA ILE A 73 -9.29 0.75 -4.85
C ILE A 73 -9.09 1.38 -6.22
N GLU A 74 -8.00 2.11 -6.36
CA GLU A 74 -7.47 2.61 -7.61
C GLU A 74 -6.15 1.90 -7.95
N ILE A 75 -5.94 1.57 -9.23
CA ILE A 75 -4.72 0.89 -9.68
C ILE A 75 -4.13 1.68 -10.84
N TYR A 76 -2.90 2.12 -10.67
CA TYR A 76 -2.07 2.70 -11.71
C TYR A 76 -1.11 1.65 -12.23
N GLU A 77 -1.39 1.14 -13.44
CA GLU A 77 -0.53 0.20 -14.17
C GLU A 77 0.62 0.94 -14.86
N LYS A 78 1.49 1.57 -14.07
CA LYS A 78 2.58 2.43 -14.52
C LYS A 78 3.75 2.37 -13.55
N MET A 79 4.94 2.75 -14.02
CA MET A 79 6.05 3.00 -13.10
C MET A 79 5.81 4.30 -12.31
N ILE A 80 6.38 4.39 -11.10
CA ILE A 80 6.15 5.53 -10.22
C ILE A 80 6.60 6.86 -10.82
N GLN A 81 7.68 6.85 -11.62
CA GLN A 81 8.19 8.05 -12.28
C GLN A 81 7.22 8.65 -13.30
N ASP A 82 6.25 7.86 -13.78
CA ASP A 82 5.24 8.30 -14.75
C ASP A 82 3.95 8.81 -14.06
N ILE A 83 3.90 8.77 -12.72
CA ILE A 83 2.77 9.23 -11.93
C ILE A 83 2.94 10.70 -11.56
N LYS A 84 1.85 11.47 -11.72
CA LYS A 84 1.83 12.85 -11.28
C LYS A 84 1.98 12.93 -9.77
N VAL A 85 2.93 13.73 -9.30
CA VAL A 85 3.16 13.99 -7.86
C VAL A 85 1.90 14.49 -7.14
N SER A 86 0.93 15.06 -7.87
CA SER A 86 -0.38 15.46 -7.34
C SER A 86 -1.11 14.35 -6.57
N ILE A 87 -0.83 13.08 -6.86
CA ILE A 87 -1.45 11.95 -6.15
C ILE A 87 -1.10 11.93 -4.65
N PHE A 88 0.03 12.53 -4.27
CA PHE A 88 0.51 12.62 -2.89
C PHE A 88 0.05 13.91 -2.19
N LYS A 89 -0.51 14.89 -2.92
CA LYS A 89 -0.85 16.21 -2.37
C LYS A 89 -2.00 16.18 -1.35
N ASP A 90 -2.89 15.19 -1.48
CA ASP A 90 -4.08 15.09 -0.63
C ASP A 90 -3.90 14.10 0.53
N LEU A 91 -2.67 13.72 0.86
CA LEU A 91 -2.37 12.90 2.03
C LEU A 91 -2.51 13.75 3.29
N ASN A 92 -3.15 13.19 4.30
CA ASN A 92 -3.34 13.82 5.60
C ASN A 92 -2.57 13.08 6.69
N ALA A 93 -2.56 13.63 7.91
CA ALA A 93 -2.05 12.93 9.08
C ALA A 93 -2.64 11.52 9.17
N ASN A 94 -1.80 10.55 9.52
CA ASN A 94 -2.13 9.13 9.66
C ASN A 94 -2.42 8.36 8.35
N ASP A 95 -2.38 9.01 7.19
CA ASP A 95 -2.38 8.30 5.91
C ASP A 95 -1.04 7.60 5.67
N ILE A 96 -1.04 6.51 4.90
CA ILE A 96 0.13 5.65 4.73
C ILE A 96 0.62 5.69 3.28
N ILE A 97 1.93 5.83 3.10
CA ILE A 97 2.63 5.44 1.88
C ILE A 97 3.46 4.19 2.19
N PHE A 98 3.22 3.11 1.47
CA PHE A 98 3.97 1.86 1.55
C PHE A 98 4.79 1.66 0.27
N ILE A 99 6.08 1.36 0.41
CA ILE A 99 7.00 1.23 -0.72
C ILE A 99 7.66 -0.15 -0.64
N ASP A 100 7.29 -1.06 -1.54
CA ASP A 100 7.88 -2.39 -1.67
C ASP A 100 8.14 -2.70 -3.14
N SER A 101 9.20 -2.09 -3.65
CA SER A 101 9.52 -2.10 -5.07
C SER A 101 10.90 -2.67 -5.31
N SER A 102 10.93 -3.93 -5.74
CA SER A 102 12.15 -4.59 -6.21
C SER A 102 12.78 -3.90 -7.43
N HIS A 103 12.00 -3.10 -8.17
CA HIS A 103 12.43 -2.38 -9.38
C HIS A 103 12.97 -0.95 -9.12
N ILE A 104 12.85 -0.40 -7.91
CA ILE A 104 13.28 0.98 -7.60
C ILE A 104 14.74 1.03 -7.12
N ALA A 105 15.34 -0.10 -6.74
CA ALA A 105 16.71 -0.17 -6.23
C ALA A 105 17.79 -0.29 -7.36
N LYS A 106 17.72 0.55 -8.39
CA LYS A 106 18.83 0.77 -9.33
C LYS A 106 19.25 2.23 -9.51
N SER A 107 18.99 3.06 -8.50
CA SER A 107 19.73 4.29 -8.30
C SER A 107 20.25 4.33 -6.87
N ARG A 108 21.58 4.26 -6.74
CA ARG A 108 22.35 4.38 -5.49
C ARG A 108 21.93 5.64 -4.71
N SER A 109 21.05 5.51 -3.72
CA SER A 109 21.04 6.26 -2.46
C SER A 109 19.71 6.03 -1.73
N ASP A 110 19.77 5.33 -0.60
CA ASP A 110 18.97 5.55 0.60
C ASP A 110 17.52 6.04 0.39
N ILE A 111 16.58 5.10 0.22
CA ILE A 111 15.15 5.42 0.41
C ILE A 111 14.85 5.30 1.90
N LEU A 112 15.08 6.43 2.56
CA LEU A 112 14.76 6.78 3.93
C LEU A 112 13.25 6.61 4.18
N PHE A 113 12.91 5.91 5.27
CA PHE A 113 11.57 5.84 5.85
C PHE A 113 11.20 7.24 6.38
N SER A 114 10.53 8.07 5.57
CA SER A 114 10.06 9.39 6.00
C SER A 114 8.65 9.29 6.56
N THR A 115 8.54 9.19 7.88
CA THR A 115 7.28 9.44 8.57
C THR A 115 7.01 10.95 8.55
N LEU A 116 6.09 11.39 7.69
CA LEU A 116 5.57 12.75 7.72
C LEU A 116 4.43 12.81 8.73
N PHE A 117 4.75 13.12 9.98
CA PHE A 117 3.79 13.70 10.91
C PHE A 117 3.78 15.21 10.65
N PRO A 118 2.69 15.81 10.13
CA PRO A 118 2.47 17.23 10.34
C PRO A 118 2.01 17.44 11.79
N ASP A 119 2.51 18.50 12.43
CA ASP A 119 2.10 18.97 13.77
C ASP A 119 0.57 19.13 13.92
#